data_AF-A0A958UX62-F1
#
_entry.id   AF-A0A958UX62-F1
#
_cell.length_a   1.000
_cell.length_b   1.000
_cell.length_c   1.000
_cell.angle_alpha   90.00
_cell.angle_beta   90.00
_cell.angle_gamma   90.00
#
_symmetry.space_group_name_H-M   'P 1'
#
loop_
_entity.id
_entity.type
_entity.pdbx_description
1 polymer ?
#
loop_
_entity_poly.entity_id
_entity_poly.type
_entity_poly.pdbx_seq_one_letter_code
_entity_poly.pdbx_strand_id
1 'polypeptide(L)'
;LVPGEKTRLELGILLSGTHETPVMENVVINNSVSLYTDYINNFGNIDVDWVLSAEFKVNQFIRASLGSHLKYDDDVKTFEPSPTDGEELVEKGAKVQWKQLLGVG
;
A
#
# COMPACT_ATOMS: atom_id res chain seq x y z
N LEU A 1 15.28 -14.63 11.87
CA LEU A 1 15.85 -13.41 12.49
C LEU A 1 16.63 -13.83 13.72
N VAL A 2 17.94 -13.57 13.77
CA VAL A 2 18.75 -13.88 14.94
C VAL A 2 18.52 -12.78 15.98
N PRO A 3 18.27 -13.09 17.26
CA PRO A 3 18.07 -12.07 18.28
C PRO A 3 19.32 -11.17 18.41
N GLY A 4 19.16 -9.87 18.14
CA GLY A 4 20.22 -8.86 18.33
C GLY A 4 20.72 -8.16 17.07
N GLU A 5 20.36 -8.62 15.87
CA GLU A 5 20.66 -7.87 14.63
C GLU A 5 19.66 -6.71 14.43
N LYS A 6 20.20 -5.50 14.26
CA LYS A 6 19.43 -4.27 13.96
C LYS A 6 19.48 -3.87 12.48
N THR A 7 20.11 -4.71 11.65
CA THR A 7 20.37 -4.41 10.25
C THR A 7 19.72 -5.48 9.41
N ARG A 8 18.85 -5.09 8.47
CA ARG A 8 18.24 -5.95 7.46
C ARG A 8 18.84 -5.53 6.12
N LEU A 9 19.54 -6.44 5.46
CA LEU A 9 20.05 -6.23 4.11
C LEU A 9 19.09 -6.93 3.13
N GLU A 10 18.57 -6.16 2.18
CA GLU A 10 17.68 -6.66 1.13
C GLU A 10 18.18 -6.16 -0.22
N LEU A 11 18.01 -6.98 -1.25
CA LEU A 11 18.30 -6.62 -2.62
C LEU A 11 17.14 -7.15 -3.46
N GLY A 12 16.46 -6.25 -4.15
CA GLY A 12 15.26 -6.61 -4.88
C GLY A 12 15.11 -5.86 -6.19
N ILE A 13 14.01 -6.15 -6.88
CA ILE A 13 13.58 -5.45 -8.08
C ILE A 13 12.37 -4.60 -7.70
N LEU A 14 12.43 -3.30 -8.00
CA LEU A 14 11.31 -2.38 -7.90
C LEU A 14 10.87 -1.98 -9.32
N LEU A 15 9.61 -2.26 -9.65
CA LEU A 15 8.96 -1.72 -10.83
C LEU A 15 7.89 -0.73 -10.37
N SER A 16 8.02 0.53 -10.77
CA SER A 16 7.03 1.56 -10.46
C SER A 16 6.57 2.30 -11.72
N GLY A 17 5.31 2.73 -11.70
CA GLY A 17 4.71 3.50 -12.76
C GLY A 17 3.70 4.48 -12.20
N THR A 18 3.76 5.72 -12.65
CA THR A 18 2.79 6.76 -12.33
C THR A 18 2.21 7.33 -13.61
N HIS A 19 0.90 7.55 -13.61
CA HIS A 19 0.17 8.13 -14.71
C HIS A 19 -0.82 9.18 -14.20
N GLU A 20 -0.66 10.40 -14.70
CA GLU A 20 -1.59 11.49 -14.49
C GLU A 20 -2.47 11.67 -15.72
N THR A 21 -3.78 11.69 -15.53
CA THR A 21 -4.76 11.89 -16.59
C THR A 21 -5.70 13.03 -16.22
N PRO A 22 -5.69 14.15 -16.96
CA PRO A 22 -6.76 15.12 -16.90
C PRO A 22 -8.00 14.52 -17.58
N VAL A 23 -8.98 14.09 -16.78
CA VAL A 23 -10.20 13.45 -17.30
C VAL A 23 -11.21 14.51 -17.76
N MET A 24 -11.27 15.64 -17.05
CA MET A 24 -12.14 16.77 -17.35
C MET A 24 -11.45 18.07 -16.92
N GLU A 25 -11.97 19.23 -17.33
CA GLU A 25 -11.35 20.55 -17.14
C GLU A 25 -11.12 20.95 -15.66
N ASN A 26 -11.76 20.23 -14.73
CA ASN A 26 -11.61 20.42 -13.28
C ASN A 26 -11.36 19.10 -12.52
N VAL A 27 -11.01 18.02 -13.24
CA VAL A 27 -10.82 16.69 -12.65
C VAL A 27 -9.54 16.08 -13.18
N VAL A 28 -8.59 15.85 -12.28
CA VAL A 28 -7.32 15.17 -12.57
C VAL A 28 -7.26 13.89 -11.75
N ILE A 29 -6.91 12.78 -12.39
CA ILE A 29 -6.70 11.51 -11.72
C ILE A 29 -5.21 11.15 -11.82
N ASN A 30 -4.63 10.79 -10.68
CA ASN A 30 -3.27 10.27 -10.56
C ASN A 30 -3.35 8.80 -10.13
N ASN A 31 -2.69 7.94 -10.90
CA ASN A 31 -2.58 6.52 -10.62
C ASN A 31 -1.09 6.19 -10.45
N SER A 32 -0.71 5.59 -9.32
CA SER A 32 0.66 5.15 -9.06
C SER A 32 0.64 3.71 -8.58
N VAL A 33 1.37 2.85 -9.28
CA VAL A 33 1.56 1.44 -8.93
C VAL A 33 3.04 1.21 -8.70
N SER A 34 3.38 0.52 -7.61
CA SER A 34 4.72 0.03 -7.32
C SER A 34 4.66 -1.45 -6.97
N LEU A 35 5.52 -2.24 -7.60
CA LEU A 35 5.66 -3.67 -7.40
C LEU A 35 7.10 -3.93 -6.96
N TYR A 36 7.27 -4.55 -5.79
CA TYR A 36 8.59 -4.87 -5.26
C TYR A 36 8.73 -6.38 -5.03
N THR A 37 9.92 -6.93 -5.29
CA THR A 37 10.24 -8.32 -4.97
C THR A 37 11.66 -8.42 -4.44
N ASP A 38 11.86 -9.06 -3.29
CA ASP A 38 13.18 -9.30 -2.71
C ASP A 38 13.83 -10.52 -3.36
N TYR A 39 14.99 -10.32 -3.99
CA TYR A 39 15.76 -11.38 -4.64
C TYR A 39 16.54 -12.24 -3.65
N ILE A 40 17.02 -11.66 -2.54
CA ILE A 40 17.91 -12.35 -1.60
C ILE A 40 17.12 -13.21 -0.61
N ASN A 41 16.04 -12.67 -0.04
CA ASN A 41 15.36 -13.34 1.07
C ASN A 41 14.13 -14.14 0.64
N ASN A 42 13.36 -13.70 -0.38
CA ASN A 42 12.10 -14.32 -0.78
C ASN A 42 11.78 -14.12 -2.28
N PHE A 43 12.61 -14.71 -3.16
CA PHE A 43 12.43 -14.62 -4.60
C PHE A 43 11.09 -15.24 -5.06
N GLY A 44 10.21 -14.41 -5.63
CA GLY A 44 8.87 -14.81 -6.13
C GLY A 44 7.69 -14.24 -5.35
N ASN A 45 7.93 -13.65 -4.18
CA ASN A 45 6.94 -12.84 -3.46
C ASN A 45 6.94 -11.41 -4.04
N ILE A 46 5.77 -10.87 -4.36
CA ILE A 46 5.60 -9.52 -4.93
C ILE A 46 4.73 -8.69 -3.98
N ASP A 47 5.34 -7.64 -3.42
CA ASP A 47 4.65 -6.60 -2.69
C ASP A 47 4.00 -5.64 -3.69
N VAL A 48 2.75 -5.28 -3.43
CA VAL A 48 1.98 -4.37 -4.28
C VAL A 48 1.60 -3.13 -3.49
N ASP A 49 2.03 -1.97 -3.96
CA ASP A 49 1.54 -0.68 -3.48
C ASP A 49 0.83 0.03 -4.64
N TRP A 50 -0.46 0.27 -4.47
CA TRP A 50 -1.29 0.96 -5.45
C TRP A 50 -2.01 2.15 -4.84
N VAL A 51 -1.71 3.34 -5.35
CA VAL A 51 -2.31 4.60 -4.96
C VAL A 51 -3.10 5.18 -6.13
N LEU A 52 -4.35 5.52 -5.88
CA LEU A 52 -5.20 6.27 -6.79
C LEU A 52 -5.64 7.55 -6.08
N SER A 53 -5.37 8.71 -6.68
CA SER A 53 -5.87 10.00 -6.22
C SER A 53 -6.67 10.68 -7.32
N ALA A 54 -7.79 11.26 -6.95
CA ALA A 54 -8.61 12.11 -7.81
C ALA A 54 -8.71 13.48 -7.16
N GLU A 55 -8.33 14.50 -7.90
CA GLU A 55 -8.43 15.89 -7.49
C GLU A 55 -9.51 16.60 -8.29
N PHE A 56 -10.39 17.29 -7.57
CA PHE A 56 -11.54 17.99 -8.10
C PHE A 56 -11.43 19.47 -7.76
N LYS A 57 -11.44 20.32 -8.78
CA LYS A 57 -11.51 21.77 -8.62
C LYS A 57 -12.96 22.22 -8.77
N VAL A 58 -13.69 22.31 -7.66
CA VAL A 58 -15.12 22.66 -7.68
C VAL A 58 -15.31 24.13 -8.10
N ASN A 59 -14.53 25.05 -7.51
CA ASN A 59 -14.47 26.44 -7.93
C ASN A 59 -13.11 27.07 -7.54
N GLN A 60 -12.98 28.40 -7.60
CA GLN A 60 -11.72 29.09 -7.26
C GLN A 60 -11.33 28.98 -5.77
N PHE A 61 -12.29 28.71 -4.89
CA PHE A 61 -12.13 28.65 -3.43
C PHE A 61 -12.32 27.26 -2.83
N ILE A 62 -12.92 26.32 -3.58
CA ILE A 62 -13.29 24.98 -3.11
C ILE A 62 -12.65 23.93 -4.02
N ARG A 63 -11.94 23.00 -3.40
CA ARG A 63 -11.36 21.80 -3.97
C ARG A 63 -11.80 20.59 -3.15
N ALA A 64 -11.86 19.44 -3.80
CA ALA A 64 -12.02 18.16 -3.14
C ALA A 64 -10.95 17.20 -3.64
N SER A 65 -10.52 16.29 -2.78
CA SER A 65 -9.60 15.22 -3.12
C SER A 65 -10.13 13.90 -2.60
N LEU A 66 -10.02 12.86 -3.42
CA LEU A 66 -10.36 11.49 -3.06
C LEU A 66 -9.12 10.62 -3.30
N GLY A 67 -8.63 9.97 -2.25
CA GLY A 67 -7.52 9.04 -2.30
C GLY A 67 -7.97 7.62 -1.96
N SER A 68 -7.44 6.64 -2.68
CA SER A 68 -7.52 5.21 -2.37
C SER A 68 -6.11 4.64 -2.39
N HIS A 69 -5.73 3.94 -1.33
CA HIS A 69 -4.43 3.30 -1.20
C HIS A 69 -4.63 1.83 -0.84
N LEU A 70 -4.15 0.96 -1.72
CA LEU A 70 -4.15 -0.48 -1.56
C LEU A 70 -2.71 -0.94 -1.37
N LYS A 71 -2.45 -1.66 -0.28
CA LYS A 71 -1.16 -2.31 -0.03
C LYS A 71 -1.39 -3.81 0.16
N TYR A 72 -0.62 -4.62 -0.54
CA TYR A 72 -0.51 -6.05 -0.35
C TYR A 72 0.94 -6.38 -0.05
N ASP A 73 1.14 -7.16 1.00
CA ASP A 73 2.44 -7.62 1.46
C ASP A 73 2.25 -9.08 1.86
N ASP A 74 3.01 -9.95 1.23
CA ASP A 74 2.90 -11.40 1.42
C ASP A 74 3.83 -11.91 2.53
N ASP A 75 4.79 -11.08 2.99
CA ASP A 75 5.74 -11.37 4.07
C ASP A 75 5.25 -10.94 5.47
N VAL A 76 4.26 -10.04 5.54
CA VAL A 76 3.77 -9.52 6.82
C VAL A 76 3.03 -10.60 7.61
N LYS A 77 3.70 -11.09 8.64
CA LYS A 77 3.15 -11.89 9.73
C LYS A 77 2.14 -11.05 10.52
N THR A 78 0.86 -11.13 10.16
CA THR A 78 -0.21 -10.54 10.96
C THR A 78 -0.54 -11.46 12.12
N PHE A 79 -0.43 -10.98 13.36
CA PHE A 79 -0.78 -11.75 14.54
C PHE A 79 -2.25 -11.46 14.91
N GLU A 80 -3.12 -12.47 14.84
CA GLU A 80 -4.49 -12.39 15.36
C GLU A 80 -4.62 -13.23 16.64
N PRO A 81 -5.42 -12.80 17.64
CA PRO A 81 -5.69 -13.63 18.81
C PRO A 81 -6.48 -14.88 18.41
N SER A 82 -6.05 -16.05 18.90
CA SER A 82 -6.68 -17.35 18.67
C SER A 82 -8.16 -17.35 19.05
N PRO A 83 -9.06 -17.91 18.22
CA PRO A 83 -10.48 -18.03 18.54
C PRO A 83 -10.79 -19.07 19.65
N THR A 84 -9.79 -19.82 20.14
CA THR A 84 -9.98 -20.90 21.12
C THR A 84 -9.45 -20.57 22.53
N ASP A 85 -8.45 -19.69 22.64
CA ASP A 85 -7.91 -19.18 23.90
C ASP A 85 -7.32 -17.79 23.61
N GLY A 86 -8.04 -16.71 23.93
CA GLY A 86 -7.77 -15.32 23.52
C GLY A 86 -6.43 -14.70 23.97
N GLU A 87 -5.44 -15.52 24.34
CA GLU A 87 -4.07 -15.15 24.73
C GLU A 87 -3.00 -15.61 23.72
N GLU A 88 -3.29 -16.60 22.85
CA GLU A 88 -2.30 -17.10 21.89
C GLU A 88 -2.43 -16.35 20.56
N LEU A 89 -1.40 -15.60 20.18
CA LEU A 89 -1.32 -14.89 18.91
C LEU A 89 -0.97 -15.88 17.79
N VAL A 90 -1.94 -16.18 16.92
CA VAL A 90 -1.75 -17.05 15.75
C VAL A 90 -1.21 -16.20 14.60
N GLU A 91 -0.12 -16.67 13.97
CA GLU A 91 0.44 -16.08 12.76
C GLU A 91 -0.53 -16.30 11.60
N LYS A 92 -1.21 -15.22 11.19
CA LYS A 92 -2.07 -15.18 10.00
C LYS A 92 -1.27 -14.52 8.88
N GLY A 93 -1.19 -15.21 7.75
CA GLY A 93 -0.40 -14.81 6.59
C GLY A 93 -0.90 -13.52 5.91
N ALA A 94 -0.40 -13.30 4.70
CA ALA A 94 -0.63 -12.13 3.86
C ALA A 94 -2.05 -11.52 3.95
N LYS A 95 -2.12 -10.20 4.12
CA LYS A 95 -3.39 -9.46 4.16
C LYS A 95 -3.35 -8.22 3.28
N VAL A 96 -4.40 -8.06 2.48
CA VAL A 96 -4.66 -6.82 1.74
C VAL A 96 -5.09 -5.73 2.73
N GLN A 97 -4.38 -4.60 2.71
CA GLN A 97 -4.71 -3.40 3.46
C GLN A 97 -5.25 -2.34 2.51
N TRP A 98 -6.43 -1.80 2.81
CA TRP A 98 -7.05 -0.76 2.01
C TRP A 98 -7.39 0.45 2.86
N LYS A 99 -6.99 1.63 2.39
CA LYS A 99 -7.24 2.93 3.02
C LYS A 99 -7.89 3.87 2.01
N GLN A 100 -8.87 4.62 2.47
CA GLN A 100 -9.50 5.70 1.70
C GLN A 100 -9.33 7.03 2.44
N LEU A 101 -9.21 8.11 1.68
CA LEU A 101 -9.11 9.47 2.20
C LEU A 101 -10.01 10.38 1.37
N LEU A 102 -10.82 11.19 2.04
CA LEU A 102 -11.59 12.26 1.41
C LEU A 102 -11.20 13.59 2.06
N GLY A 103 -10.74 14.54 1.25
CA GLY A 103 -10.46 15.91 1.65
C GLY A 103 -11.41 16.87 0.94
N VAL A 104 -11.89 17.89 1.64
CA VAL A 104 -12.67 19.00 1.07
C VAL A 104 -12.19 20.29 1.72
N GLY A 105 -11.92 21.33 0.94
CA GLY A 105 -11.44 22.62 1.46
C GLY A 105 -11.22 23.68 0.40
#